data_AF-A0A2R6HRZ8-F1
#
_entry.id   AF-A0A2R6HRZ8-F1
#
_cell.length_a   1.000
_cell.length_b   1.000
_cell.length_c   1.000
_cell.angle_alpha   90.00
_cell.angle_beta   90.00
_cell.angle_gamma   90.00
#
_symmetry.space_group_name_H-M   'P 1'
#
loop_
_entity.id
_entity.type
_entity.pdbx_description
1 polymer ?
#
loop_
_entity_poly.entity_id
_entity_poly.type
_entity_poly.pdbx_seq_one_letter_code
_entity_poly.pdbx_strand_id
1 'polypeptide(L)'
;MKLARIETPAGVLEGEYDDGIVHTDEGSYEPAEYDLLAPCEPSVFYCVGRNFGEKVDQMDYEVPEKPDFFIKPPVSLHPPETPIPYPGFASELTYAGELAAVIGEKCESVPESAVDDVVRGYTILNDLDCLDQERRTARKAFDASGPLGPVMERFTFKPGDVISFGSPANPGLLERGDEIEIRCEGIGTLRNTVE
;
A
#
# COMPACT_ATOMS: atom_id res chain seq x y z
N MET A 1 -8.96 -7.34 -11.11
CA MET A 1 -8.10 -7.15 -12.31
C MET A 1 -6.97 -6.27 -11.86
N LYS A 2 -5.75 -6.80 -11.91
CA LYS A 2 -4.54 -6.08 -11.52
C LYS A 2 -4.02 -5.34 -12.74
N LEU A 3 -3.86 -4.04 -12.63
CA LEU A 3 -3.31 -3.18 -13.68
C LEU A 3 -1.85 -2.89 -13.35
N ALA A 4 -0.97 -3.15 -14.31
CA ALA A 4 0.44 -2.81 -14.27
C ALA A 4 0.76 -1.75 -15.32
N ARG A 5 1.84 -1.01 -15.05
CA ARG A 5 2.52 -0.13 -16.01
C ARG A 5 3.93 -0.66 -16.17
N ILE A 6 4.37 -0.87 -17.40
CA ILE A 6 5.66 -1.48 -17.73
C ILE A 6 6.42 -0.60 -18.70
N GLU A 7 7.75 -0.55 -18.56
CA GLU A 7 8.63 0.03 -19.56
C GLU A 7 9.23 -1.08 -20.43
N THR A 8 9.10 -0.94 -21.74
CA THR A 8 9.67 -1.84 -22.74
C THR A 8 10.59 -1.04 -23.67
N PRO A 9 11.41 -1.69 -24.52
CA PRO A 9 12.20 -0.98 -25.53
C PRO A 9 11.38 -0.13 -26.51
N ALA A 10 10.08 -0.43 -26.67
CA ALA A 10 9.17 0.33 -27.54
C ALA A 10 8.51 1.53 -26.82
N GLY A 11 8.62 1.59 -25.50
CA GLY A 11 8.00 2.62 -24.66
C GLY A 11 7.21 2.02 -23.50
N VAL A 12 6.46 2.90 -22.83
CA VAL A 12 5.66 2.55 -21.66
C VAL A 12 4.28 2.04 -22.08
N LEU A 13 3.88 0.90 -21.51
CA LEU A 13 2.60 0.26 -21.75
C LEU A 13 1.84 0.06 -20.44
N GLU A 14 0.51 0.02 -20.51
CA GLU A 14 -0.37 -0.39 -19.41
C GLU A 14 -1.12 -1.66 -19.80
N GLY A 15 -1.34 -2.55 -18.83
CA GLY A 15 -1.99 -3.84 -19.11
C GLY A 15 -2.45 -4.59 -17.87
N GLU A 16 -3.12 -5.71 -18.09
CA GLU A 16 -3.48 -6.66 -17.04
C GLU A 16 -2.23 -7.42 -16.57
N TYR A 17 -2.02 -7.48 -15.27
CA TYR A 17 -0.96 -8.25 -14.65
C TYR A 17 -1.51 -9.59 -14.14
N ASP A 18 -0.95 -10.69 -14.62
CA ASP A 18 -1.23 -12.04 -14.16
C ASP A 18 0.07 -12.80 -13.92
N ASP A 19 0.38 -13.06 -12.66
CA ASP A 19 1.55 -13.83 -12.20
C ASP A 19 2.89 -13.46 -12.89
N GLY A 20 3.13 -12.16 -13.06
CA GLY A 20 4.35 -11.63 -13.69
C GLY A 20 4.24 -11.42 -15.21
N ILE A 21 3.19 -11.92 -15.86
CA ILE A 21 2.93 -11.63 -17.26
C ILE A 21 2.03 -10.40 -17.36
N VAL A 22 2.38 -9.47 -18.26
CA VAL A 22 1.57 -8.28 -18.52
C VAL A 22 0.93 -8.35 -19.90
N HIS A 23 -0.39 -8.33 -19.94
CA HIS A 23 -1.21 -8.37 -21.16
C HIS A 23 -1.67 -6.95 -21.51
N THR A 24 -1.17 -6.41 -22.61
CA THR A 24 -1.51 -5.09 -23.15
C THR A 24 -2.26 -5.23 -24.48
N ASP A 25 -2.73 -4.11 -25.04
CA ASP A 25 -3.31 -4.10 -26.40
C ASP A 25 -2.28 -4.44 -27.50
N GLU A 26 -0.98 -4.35 -27.19
CA GLU A 26 0.12 -4.59 -28.12
C GLU A 26 0.68 -6.02 -28.03
N GLY A 27 0.42 -6.75 -26.94
CA GLY A 27 0.89 -8.12 -26.75
C GLY A 27 0.95 -8.55 -25.29
N SER A 28 1.56 -9.71 -25.05
CA SER A 28 1.89 -10.18 -23.70
C SER A 28 3.39 -10.11 -23.49
N TYR A 29 3.82 -9.70 -22.29
CA TYR A 29 5.22 -9.51 -21.94
C TYR A 29 5.54 -10.31 -20.68
N GLU A 30 6.57 -11.16 -20.73
CA GLU A 30 7.10 -11.88 -19.58
C GLU A 30 8.02 -10.97 -18.74
N PRO A 31 8.28 -11.28 -17.45
CA PRO A 31 9.08 -10.44 -16.56
C PRO A 31 10.46 -10.03 -17.07
N ALA A 32 11.08 -10.83 -17.94
CA ALA A 32 12.40 -10.53 -18.51
C ALA A 32 12.36 -9.51 -19.67
N GLU A 33 11.17 -9.17 -20.16
CA GLU A 33 10.95 -8.33 -21.34
C GLU A 33 10.63 -6.87 -21.00
N TYR A 34 10.47 -6.56 -19.71
CA TYR A 34 10.06 -5.24 -19.25
C TYR A 34 10.66 -4.87 -17.89
N ASP A 35 10.71 -3.57 -17.61
CA ASP A 35 10.92 -3.04 -16.26
C ASP A 35 9.57 -2.62 -15.66
N LEU A 36 9.28 -3.08 -14.43
CA LEU A 36 8.01 -2.74 -13.78
C LEU A 36 8.04 -1.30 -13.26
N LEU A 37 7.07 -0.49 -13.67
CA LEU A 37 6.91 0.87 -13.19
C LEU A 37 5.88 0.93 -12.06
N ALA A 38 5.83 2.08 -11.37
CA ALA A 38 4.70 2.37 -10.51
C ALA A 38 3.40 2.37 -11.35
N PRO A 39 2.27 1.88 -10.81
CA PRO A 39 1.04 1.69 -11.58
C PRO A 39 0.33 3.00 -11.98
N CYS A 40 0.85 4.15 -11.53
CA CYS A 40 0.41 5.48 -11.96
C CYS A 40 1.50 6.53 -11.71
N GLU A 41 1.34 7.71 -12.30
CA GLU A 41 2.17 8.89 -12.08
C GLU A 41 1.38 9.95 -11.28
N PRO A 42 1.45 9.92 -9.94
CA PRO A 42 0.69 10.85 -9.11
C PRO A 42 1.21 12.29 -9.27
N SER A 43 0.28 13.25 -9.40
CA SER A 43 0.60 14.69 -9.37
C SER A 43 0.93 15.19 -7.96
N VAL A 44 0.55 14.43 -6.93
CA VAL A 44 0.82 14.66 -5.51
C VAL A 44 0.46 13.39 -4.74
N PHE A 45 1.18 13.09 -3.66
CA PHE A 45 0.76 12.10 -2.68
C PHE A 45 0.13 12.81 -1.49
N TYR A 46 -1.17 12.57 -1.24
CA TYR A 46 -1.83 12.96 0.01
C TYR A 46 -1.76 11.79 0.98
N CYS A 47 -0.98 11.94 2.05
CA CYS A 47 -0.75 10.90 3.04
C CYS A 47 -1.40 11.29 4.37
N VAL A 48 -1.78 10.29 5.19
CA VAL A 48 -2.40 10.52 6.50
C VAL A 48 -1.58 9.80 7.56
N GLY A 49 -1.09 10.57 8.53
CA GLY A 49 -0.41 9.98 9.69
C GLY A 49 -1.41 9.42 10.70
N ARG A 50 -0.99 8.38 11.45
CA ARG A 50 -1.71 7.88 12.65
C ARG A 50 -3.14 7.41 12.38
N ASN A 51 -3.38 6.78 11.24
CA ASN A 51 -4.70 6.34 10.81
C ASN A 51 -5.05 4.86 11.16
N PHE A 52 -4.18 4.17 11.91
CA PHE A 52 -4.42 2.80 12.38
C PHE A 52 -4.41 2.76 13.91
N GLY A 53 -5.55 2.39 14.50
CA GLY A 53 -5.82 2.48 15.94
C GLY A 53 -4.82 1.74 16.84
N GLU A 54 -4.24 0.62 16.40
CA GLU A 54 -3.35 -0.17 17.27
C GLU A 54 -1.87 0.30 17.28
N LYS A 55 -1.43 1.09 16.30
CA LYS A 55 -0.11 1.77 16.38
C LYS A 55 -0.10 2.92 17.39
N VAL A 56 -1.28 3.33 17.85
CA VAL A 56 -1.47 4.45 18.76
C VAL A 56 -1.14 4.02 20.19
N ASP A 57 -1.46 2.77 20.57
CA ASP A 57 -1.15 2.21 21.89
C ASP A 57 0.35 1.94 22.11
N GLN A 58 1.14 1.76 21.05
CA GLN A 58 2.59 1.52 21.15
C GLN A 58 3.44 2.80 21.22
N MET A 59 2.87 3.97 20.94
CA MET A 59 3.65 5.22 20.79
C MET A 59 3.11 6.42 21.60
N ASP A 60 2.19 6.21 22.53
CA ASP A 60 1.65 7.29 23.40
C ASP A 60 1.08 8.46 22.59
N TYR A 61 0.49 8.16 21.43
CA TYR A 61 -0.06 9.18 20.53
C TYR A 61 -1.56 9.39 20.80
N GLU A 62 -2.03 10.63 20.72
CA GLU A 62 -3.47 10.90 20.66
C GLU A 62 -3.96 10.68 19.21
N VAL A 63 -5.06 9.94 19.04
CA VAL A 63 -5.78 9.88 17.76
C VAL A 63 -6.35 11.27 17.48
N PRO A 64 -5.99 11.91 16.36
CA PRO A 64 -6.49 13.25 16.09
C PRO A 64 -7.97 13.21 15.72
N GLU A 65 -8.74 14.22 16.16
CA GLU A 65 -10.18 14.37 15.83
C GLU A 65 -10.44 14.54 14.32
N LYS A 66 -9.41 14.92 13.55
CA LYS A 66 -9.44 15.09 12.10
C LYS A 66 -8.18 14.44 11.50
N PRO A 67 -8.26 13.89 10.28
CA PRO A 67 -7.08 13.32 9.63
C PRO A 67 -5.93 14.34 9.53
N ASP A 68 -4.75 13.93 10.00
CA ASP A 68 -3.53 14.73 9.93
C ASP A 68 -2.80 14.46 8.61
N PHE A 69 -3.18 15.26 7.61
CA PHE A 69 -2.62 15.15 6.26
C PHE A 69 -1.22 15.74 6.16
N PHE A 70 -0.39 15.08 5.35
CA PHE A 70 0.85 15.65 4.82
C PHE A 70 1.00 15.27 3.35
N ILE A 71 1.99 15.87 2.70
CA ILE A 71 2.23 15.69 1.27
C ILE A 71 3.63 15.12 1.05
N LYS A 72 3.73 14.17 0.12
CA LYS A 72 4.99 13.86 -0.58
C LYS A 72 4.89 14.39 -2.03
N PRO A 73 5.98 14.97 -2.57
CA PRO A 73 5.97 15.51 -3.93
C PRO A 73 6.05 14.37 -4.96
N PRO A 74 5.63 14.57 -6.22
CA PRO A 74 5.74 13.55 -7.28
C PRO A 74 7.14 12.97 -7.46
N VAL A 75 8.18 13.78 -7.20
CA VAL A 75 9.58 13.36 -7.27
C VAL A 75 9.96 12.31 -6.23
N SER A 76 9.10 12.01 -5.24
CA SER A 76 9.33 10.88 -4.33
C SER A 76 8.96 9.53 -4.92
N LEU A 77 8.24 9.50 -6.04
CA LEU A 77 7.78 8.27 -6.68
C LEU A 77 8.98 7.36 -6.97
N HIS A 78 8.89 6.11 -6.53
CA HIS A 78 9.90 5.09 -6.82
C HIS A 78 9.23 3.85 -7.39
N PRO A 79 9.74 3.28 -8.49
CA PRO A 79 9.18 2.06 -9.06
C PRO A 79 9.38 0.85 -8.14
N PRO A 80 8.53 -0.18 -8.25
CA PRO A 80 8.71 -1.46 -7.58
C PRO A 80 10.02 -2.14 -8.03
N GLU A 81 10.52 -3.07 -7.20
CA GLU A 81 11.68 -3.93 -7.49
C GLU A 81 13.01 -3.21 -7.75
N THR A 82 13.02 -1.88 -7.69
CA THR A 82 14.21 -1.05 -7.87
C THR A 82 14.84 -0.75 -6.51
N PRO A 83 16.17 -0.84 -6.36
CA PRO A 83 16.84 -0.51 -5.11
C PRO A 83 16.53 0.92 -4.64
N ILE A 84 16.15 1.05 -3.37
CA ILE A 84 15.91 2.36 -2.74
C ILE A 84 17.28 2.93 -2.30
N PRO A 85 17.71 4.09 -2.83
CA PRO A 85 18.93 4.73 -2.37
C PRO A 85 18.79 5.19 -0.91
N TYR A 86 19.76 4.84 -0.07
CA TYR A 86 19.78 5.35 1.30
C TYR A 86 20.13 6.85 1.28
N PRO A 87 19.30 7.74 1.86
CA PRO A 87 19.52 9.18 1.80
C PRO A 87 20.76 9.57 2.62
N GLY A 88 21.76 10.18 1.96
CA GLY A 88 23.03 10.54 2.61
C GLY A 88 22.95 11.63 3.70
N PHE A 89 21.79 12.24 3.90
CA PHE A 89 21.54 13.25 4.94
C PHE A 89 20.92 12.67 6.22
N ALA A 90 20.55 11.39 6.21
CA ALA A 90 19.88 10.72 7.32
C ALA A 90 20.64 9.46 7.76
N SER A 91 20.42 9.04 9.00
CA SER A 91 20.95 7.78 9.56
C SER A 91 19.88 6.83 10.08
N GLU A 92 18.61 7.26 10.11
CA GLU A 92 17.49 6.48 10.64
C GLU A 92 16.32 6.41 9.64
N LEU A 93 16.53 5.69 8.53
CA LEU A 93 15.47 5.41 7.57
C LEU A 93 14.60 4.23 8.03
N THR A 94 13.28 4.41 8.03
CA THR A 94 12.29 3.35 8.25
C THR A 94 11.25 3.29 7.13
N TYR A 95 10.47 2.21 7.11
CA TYR A 95 9.40 1.96 6.14
C TYR A 95 8.03 1.94 6.83
N ALA A 96 7.00 2.29 6.07
CA ALA A 96 5.61 2.18 6.50
C ALA A 96 4.76 1.74 5.31
N GLY A 97 4.39 0.46 5.28
CA GLY A 97 3.48 -0.05 4.26
C GLY A 97 2.06 0.47 4.50
N GLU A 98 1.48 1.08 3.48
CA GLU A 98 0.15 1.68 3.49
C GLU A 98 -0.67 1.21 2.29
N LEU A 99 -1.97 1.00 2.50
CA LEU A 99 -2.92 0.90 1.39
C LEU A 99 -3.11 2.30 0.80
N ALA A 100 -2.86 2.45 -0.49
CA ALA A 100 -3.00 3.71 -1.20
C ALA A 100 -4.15 3.65 -2.20
N ALA A 101 -5.09 4.58 -2.11
CA ALA A 101 -6.11 4.79 -3.12
C ALA A 101 -5.58 5.65 -4.27
N VAL A 102 -5.80 5.22 -5.50
CA VAL A 102 -5.45 5.99 -6.70
C VAL A 102 -6.72 6.63 -7.23
N ILE A 103 -6.76 7.95 -7.30
CA ILE A 103 -7.90 8.69 -7.84
C ILE A 103 -7.85 8.65 -9.38
N GLY A 104 -8.94 8.23 -10.01
CA GLY A 104 -9.06 8.09 -11.46
C GLY A 104 -9.69 9.28 -12.16
N GLU A 105 -10.55 10.01 -11.46
CA GLU A 105 -11.29 11.13 -12.01
C GLU A 105 -11.11 12.38 -11.16
N LYS A 106 -11.00 13.55 -11.82
CA LYS A 106 -10.96 14.82 -11.11
C LYS A 106 -12.27 15.00 -10.35
N CYS A 107 -12.17 15.15 -9.03
CA CYS A 107 -13.32 15.24 -8.15
C CYS A 107 -13.15 16.33 -7.08
N GLU A 108 -14.26 16.77 -6.51
CA GLU A 108 -14.31 17.76 -5.42
C GLU A 108 -15.54 17.46 -4.54
N SER A 109 -15.40 17.58 -3.22
CA SER A 109 -16.51 17.39 -2.26
C SER A 109 -17.32 16.11 -2.48
N VAL A 110 -16.61 14.99 -2.69
CA VAL A 110 -17.21 13.68 -2.97
C VAL A 110 -17.93 13.16 -1.72
N PRO A 111 -19.24 12.86 -1.78
CA PRO A 111 -19.93 12.19 -0.69
C PRO A 111 -19.42 10.75 -0.55
N GLU A 112 -19.46 10.20 0.66
CA GLU A 112 -18.98 8.84 0.95
C GLU A 112 -19.58 7.79 0.00
N SER A 113 -20.86 7.92 -0.35
CA SER A 113 -21.57 7.01 -1.26
C SER A 113 -21.08 7.03 -2.71
N ALA A 114 -20.25 8.00 -3.11
CA ALA A 114 -19.73 8.16 -4.47
C ALA A 114 -18.20 7.98 -4.54
N VAL A 115 -17.56 7.52 -3.45
CA VAL A 115 -16.10 7.28 -3.43
C VAL A 115 -15.69 6.23 -4.47
N ASP A 116 -16.50 5.18 -4.64
CA ASP A 116 -16.23 4.12 -5.61
C ASP A 116 -16.21 4.62 -7.06
N ASP A 117 -16.95 5.69 -7.36
CA ASP A 117 -17.00 6.29 -8.70
C ASP A 117 -15.69 7.00 -9.05
N VAL A 118 -14.96 7.53 -8.06
CA VAL A 118 -13.77 8.37 -8.29
C VAL A 118 -12.44 7.64 -8.07
N VAL A 119 -12.39 6.58 -7.26
CA VAL A 119 -11.15 5.84 -6.94
C VAL A 119 -10.83 4.84 -8.05
N ARG A 120 -9.87 5.09 -8.95
CA ARG A 120 -9.46 4.14 -10.03
C ARG A 120 -9.13 2.74 -9.51
N GLY A 121 -8.56 2.63 -8.33
CA GLY A 121 -8.20 1.38 -7.67
C GLY A 121 -7.29 1.62 -6.47
N TYR A 122 -6.76 0.54 -5.92
CA TYR A 122 -5.87 0.55 -4.77
C TYR A 122 -4.53 -0.09 -5.11
N THR A 123 -3.48 0.39 -4.50
CA THR A 123 -2.10 -0.13 -4.60
C THR A 123 -1.43 -0.06 -3.22
N ILE A 124 -0.16 -0.45 -3.14
CA ILE A 124 0.63 -0.33 -1.92
C ILE A 124 1.56 0.87 -2.07
N LEU A 125 1.59 1.72 -1.04
CA LEU A 125 2.59 2.76 -0.86
C LEU A 125 3.52 2.34 0.28
N ASN A 126 4.82 2.50 0.09
CA ASN A 126 5.78 2.50 1.18
C ASN A 126 6.08 3.96 1.56
N ASP A 127 5.50 4.47 2.63
CA ASP A 127 5.77 5.82 3.12
C ASP A 127 7.08 5.86 3.93
N LEU A 128 8.21 5.97 3.24
CA LEU A 128 9.51 6.04 3.88
C LEU A 128 9.64 7.28 4.77
N ASP A 129 10.33 7.12 5.89
CA ASP A 129 10.49 8.12 6.94
C ASP A 129 11.93 8.15 7.46
N CYS A 130 12.59 9.30 7.40
CA CYS A 130 13.89 9.53 8.04
C CYS A 130 13.70 10.03 9.48
N LEU A 131 13.62 9.15 10.46
CA LEU A 131 13.23 9.44 11.84
C LEU A 131 14.14 10.45 12.55
N ASP A 132 15.40 10.55 12.15
CA ASP A 132 16.39 11.47 12.69
C ASP A 132 16.22 12.93 12.24
N GLN A 133 15.40 13.20 11.22
CA GLN A 133 15.15 14.57 10.76
C GLN A 133 14.06 15.24 11.60
N GLU A 134 14.21 16.49 12.03
CA GLU A 134 13.20 17.10 12.92
C GLU A 134 11.89 17.48 12.22
N ARG A 135 11.97 17.95 10.97
CA ARG A 135 10.82 18.50 10.23
C ARG A 135 10.18 17.45 9.34
N ARG A 136 8.85 17.35 9.37
CA ARG A 136 8.07 16.38 8.58
C ARG A 136 8.41 16.40 7.08
N THR A 137 8.62 17.57 6.49
CA THR A 137 9.03 17.67 5.08
C THR A 137 10.39 17.03 4.82
N ALA A 138 11.40 17.30 5.66
CA ALA A 138 12.72 16.66 5.52
C ALA A 138 12.67 15.15 5.79
N ARG A 139 11.78 14.72 6.71
CA ARG A 139 11.50 13.32 7.01
C ARG A 139 10.87 12.54 5.86
N LYS A 140 9.98 13.17 5.08
CA LYS A 140 9.03 12.48 4.18
C LYS A 140 9.16 12.85 2.71
N ALA A 141 9.74 13.99 2.36
CA ALA A 141 9.74 14.53 1.00
C ALA A 141 11.15 14.53 0.41
N PHE A 142 11.64 13.33 0.09
CA PHE A 142 12.93 13.14 -0.57
C PHE A 142 12.82 12.14 -1.73
N ASP A 143 13.87 12.06 -2.55
CA ASP A 143 13.94 11.14 -3.68
C ASP A 143 13.76 9.69 -3.22
N ALA A 144 13.05 8.90 -4.02
CA ALA A 144 12.68 7.51 -3.73
C ALA A 144 11.91 7.26 -2.40
N SER A 145 11.37 8.30 -1.76
CA SER A 145 10.69 8.16 -0.47
C SER A 145 9.25 7.63 -0.54
N GLY A 146 8.68 7.50 -1.74
CA GLY A 146 7.36 6.92 -1.98
C GLY A 146 7.37 5.80 -3.02
N PRO A 147 7.99 4.64 -2.72
CA PRO A 147 7.78 3.44 -3.53
C PRO A 147 6.30 3.07 -3.62
N LEU A 148 5.81 2.87 -4.84
CA LEU A 148 4.38 2.68 -5.13
C LEU A 148 4.19 1.52 -6.11
N GLY A 149 3.35 0.54 -5.78
CA GLY A 149 3.09 -0.61 -6.65
C GLY A 149 2.86 -1.91 -5.87
N PRO A 150 3.14 -3.09 -6.46
CA PRO A 150 3.62 -3.30 -7.85
C PRO A 150 2.52 -3.08 -8.90
N VAL A 151 1.26 -3.23 -8.50
CA VAL A 151 0.08 -3.15 -9.38
C VAL A 151 -1.02 -2.38 -8.69
N MET A 152 -1.98 -1.88 -9.46
CA MET A 152 -3.21 -1.30 -8.94
C MET A 152 -4.38 -2.25 -9.21
N GLU A 153 -5.23 -2.47 -8.22
CA GLU A 153 -6.40 -3.34 -8.36
C GLU A 153 -7.66 -2.66 -7.81
N ARG A 154 -8.78 -2.85 -8.52
CA ARG A 154 -10.12 -2.74 -7.91
C ARG A 154 -10.58 -4.12 -7.50
N PHE A 155 -10.92 -4.26 -6.22
CA PHE A 155 -11.56 -5.46 -5.71
C PHE A 155 -13.04 -5.42 -6.05
N THR A 156 -13.56 -6.50 -6.64
CA THR A 156 -15.00 -6.75 -6.73
C THR A 156 -15.30 -7.97 -5.90
N PHE A 157 -15.98 -7.76 -4.78
CA PHE A 157 -16.37 -8.85 -3.89
C PHE A 157 -17.68 -9.46 -4.36
N LYS A 158 -17.76 -10.79 -4.30
CA LYS A 158 -18.95 -11.58 -4.54
C LYS A 158 -19.56 -12.04 -3.22
N PRO A 159 -20.86 -12.35 -3.17
CA PRO A 159 -21.44 -12.98 -1.99
C PRO A 159 -20.68 -14.26 -1.63
N GLY A 160 -20.12 -14.29 -0.42
CA GLY A 160 -19.30 -15.39 0.09
C GLY A 160 -17.79 -15.11 0.14
N ASP A 161 -17.30 -14.01 -0.45
CA ASP A 161 -15.93 -13.59 -0.29
C ASP A 161 -15.66 -13.15 1.16
N VAL A 162 -14.50 -13.52 1.72
CA VAL A 162 -14.10 -13.22 3.10
C VAL A 162 -12.87 -12.32 3.08
N ILE A 163 -12.98 -11.16 3.73
CA ILE A 163 -11.87 -10.23 3.93
C ILE A 163 -11.33 -10.44 5.36
N SER A 164 -10.05 -10.78 5.48
CA SER A 164 -9.34 -10.83 6.76
C SER A 164 -8.67 -9.48 7.01
N PHE A 165 -8.84 -8.92 8.21
CA PHE A 165 -8.33 -7.58 8.58
C PHE A 165 -6.96 -7.61 9.27
N GLY A 166 -6.29 -8.76 9.26
CA GLY A 166 -5.01 -8.96 9.94
C GLY A 166 -5.15 -9.36 11.40
N SER A 167 -4.00 -9.58 12.05
CA SER A 167 -3.90 -9.95 13.47
C SER A 167 -3.12 -8.88 14.23
N PRO A 168 -3.57 -8.50 15.44
CA PRO A 168 -2.91 -7.47 16.25
C PRO A 168 -1.53 -7.88 16.76
N ALA A 169 -1.27 -9.19 16.84
CA ALA A 169 -0.02 -9.74 17.33
C ALA A 169 0.39 -10.99 16.54
N ASN A 170 1.68 -11.32 16.60
CA ASN A 170 2.17 -12.62 16.19
C ASN A 170 2.05 -13.59 17.38
N PRO A 171 1.18 -14.61 17.33
CA PRO A 171 0.94 -15.51 18.46
C PRO A 171 2.11 -16.48 18.74
N GLY A 172 3.14 -16.52 17.88
CA GLY A 172 4.26 -17.44 18.00
C GLY A 172 4.11 -18.70 17.15
N LEU A 173 4.97 -19.69 17.38
CA LEU A 173 4.94 -20.98 16.67
C LEU A 173 3.99 -21.96 17.36
N LEU A 174 3.35 -22.81 16.56
CA LEU A 174 2.48 -23.88 17.02
C LEU A 174 3.20 -25.24 16.91
N GLU A 175 2.92 -26.13 17.84
CA GLU A 175 3.36 -27.53 17.85
C GLU A 175 2.19 -28.49 17.60
N ARG A 176 2.51 -29.72 17.19
CA ARG A 176 1.50 -30.77 17.02
C ARG A 176 0.90 -31.12 18.38
N GLY A 177 -0.43 -31.04 18.48
CA GLY A 177 -1.21 -31.23 19.70
C GLY A 177 -1.71 -29.92 20.32
N ASP A 178 -1.28 -28.76 19.83
CA ASP A 178 -1.74 -27.47 20.34
C ASP A 178 -3.22 -27.22 20.04
N GLU A 179 -3.91 -26.55 20.96
CA GLU A 179 -5.24 -26.00 20.74
C GLU A 179 -5.16 -24.49 20.51
N ILE A 180 -5.73 -24.05 19.40
CA ILE A 180 -5.87 -22.65 19.03
C ILE A 180 -7.27 -22.21 19.41
N GLU A 181 -7.37 -21.12 20.19
CA GLU A 181 -8.63 -20.45 20.48
C GLU A 181 -8.54 -18.98 20.07
N ILE A 182 -9.41 -18.55 19.15
CA ILE A 182 -9.54 -17.15 18.74
C ILE A 182 -10.93 -16.67 19.15
N ARG A 183 -10.99 -15.63 19.98
CA ARG A 183 -12.24 -15.04 20.45
C ARG A 183 -12.43 -13.64 19.88
N CYS A 184 -13.60 -13.40 19.30
CA CYS A 184 -14.04 -12.07 18.90
C CYS A 184 -15.35 -11.71 19.63
N GLU A 185 -15.34 -10.60 20.34
CA GLU A 185 -16.51 -10.13 21.08
C GLU A 185 -17.70 -9.87 20.13
N GLY A 186 -18.90 -10.28 20.53
CA GLY A 186 -20.11 -10.17 19.71
C GLY A 186 -20.26 -11.21 18.59
N ILE A 187 -19.19 -11.95 18.24
CA ILE A 187 -19.22 -13.01 17.23
C ILE A 187 -19.18 -14.39 17.87
N GLY A 188 -18.15 -14.66 18.70
CA GLY A 188 -17.96 -15.96 19.34
C GLY A 188 -16.51 -16.41 19.41
N THR A 189 -16.32 -17.72 19.55
CA THR A 189 -15.01 -18.36 19.69
C THR A 189 -14.79 -19.40 18.60
N LEU A 190 -13.70 -19.27 17.85
CA LEU A 190 -13.20 -20.27 16.90
C LEU A 190 -12.14 -21.13 17.59
N ARG A 191 -12.28 -22.46 17.50
CA ARG A 191 -11.35 -23.45 18.09
C ARG A 191 -10.87 -24.47 17.07
N ASN A 192 -9.58 -24.74 17.07
CA ASN A 192 -8.95 -25.74 16.22
C ASN A 192 -7.83 -26.46 16.98
N THR A 193 -7.62 -27.75 16.71
CA THR A 193 -6.48 -28.52 17.21
C THR A 193 -5.47 -28.72 16.07
N VAL A 194 -4.18 -28.58 16.37
CA VAL A 194 -3.09 -28.80 15.42
C VAL A 194 -2.73 -30.29 15.41
N GLU A 195 -2.98 -30.99 14.30
CA GLU A 195 -2.79 -32.46 14.20
C GLU A 195 -1.52 -32.97 13.53
#